data_AF-A0A0B8QEZ3-F1
#
_entry.id   AF-A0A0B8QEZ3-F1
#
_cell.length_a   1.000
_cell.length_b   1.000
_cell.length_c   1.000
_cell.angle_alpha   90.00
_cell.angle_beta   90.00
_cell.angle_gamma   90.00
#
_symmetry.space_group_name_H-M   'P 1'
#
loop_
_entity.id
_entity.type
_entity.pdbx_description
1 polymer ?
#
loop_
_entity_poly.entity_id
_entity_poly.type
_entity_poly.pdbx_seq_one_letter_code
_entity_poly.pdbx_strand_id
1 'polypeptide(L)'
;MNKPWLSRYPADVPESIDPDTYPSLVEMFENAVRRFPDQPAFINMGSVMTYRKLEERSRAFAAYLQNELKLKKGDRVALMMPNLLQYPIALFGVLRAGCIAVNVNPLYTPRELEHQLNDAEVETIVIVSNFANTLEQIVDNTKVKNVVLTSLGQMLPTAKGTIVDFVVKYVKGMVLSMTYQELSHSNNRYRKAVAYNM
;
A
#
# COMPACT_ATOMS: atom_id res chain seq x y z
N MET A 1 11.15 8.56 41.50
CA MET A 1 12.38 8.20 40.78
C MET A 1 12.91 9.44 40.08
N ASN A 2 14.20 9.73 40.18
CA ASN A 2 14.83 10.81 39.41
C ASN A 2 14.86 10.39 37.93
N LYS A 3 14.36 11.24 37.01
CA LYS A 3 14.27 10.97 35.56
C LYS A 3 15.26 11.87 34.79
N PRO A 4 16.58 11.60 34.83
CA PRO A 4 17.63 12.49 34.31
C PRO A 4 17.58 12.70 32.78
N TRP A 5 16.82 11.90 32.04
CA TRP A 5 16.63 12.08 30.60
C TRP A 5 15.70 13.26 30.26
N LEU A 6 14.82 13.68 31.18
CA LEU A 6 13.90 14.80 30.94
C LEU A 6 14.65 16.12 30.72
N SER A 7 15.82 16.30 31.37
CA SER A 7 16.66 17.48 31.14
C SER A 7 17.34 17.50 29.77
N ARG A 8 17.20 16.43 28.97
CA ARG A 8 17.71 16.33 27.59
C ARG A 8 16.59 16.48 26.55
N TYR A 9 15.33 16.56 26.98
CA TYR A 9 14.22 16.76 26.04
C TYR A 9 14.28 18.19 25.49
N PRO A 10 14.03 18.38 24.18
CA PRO A 10 13.74 19.69 23.63
C PRO A 10 12.57 20.35 24.37
N ALA A 11 12.56 21.70 24.42
CA ALA A 11 11.56 22.45 25.19
C ALA A 11 10.11 22.23 24.69
N ASP A 12 9.93 21.78 23.45
CA ASP A 12 8.66 21.48 22.81
C ASP A 12 8.22 20.01 22.96
N VAL A 13 9.03 19.16 23.61
CA VAL A 13 8.70 17.75 23.82
C VAL A 13 8.15 17.56 25.24
N PRO A 14 6.88 17.14 25.39
CA PRO A 14 6.29 16.92 26.70
C PRO A 14 6.94 15.72 27.42
N GLU A 15 6.98 15.78 28.75
CA GLU A 15 7.54 14.70 29.59
C GLU A 15 6.74 13.40 29.54
N SER A 16 5.45 13.49 29.17
CA SER A 16 4.52 12.38 29.06
C SER A 16 3.69 12.51 27.79
N ILE A 17 3.36 11.37 27.19
CA ILE A 17 2.40 11.27 26.10
C ILE A 17 1.05 10.84 26.67
N ASP A 18 -0.03 11.31 26.06
CA ASP A 18 -1.37 10.77 26.26
C ASP A 18 -1.65 9.73 25.15
N PRO A 19 -1.62 8.42 25.46
CA PRO A 19 -1.84 7.38 24.46
C PRO A 19 -3.28 7.37 23.91
N ASP A 20 -4.23 8.00 24.60
CA ASP A 20 -5.64 8.02 24.25
C ASP A 20 -6.05 9.29 23.48
N THR A 21 -5.08 10.15 23.15
CA THR A 21 -5.30 11.40 22.38
C THR A 21 -6.11 11.16 21.10
N TYR A 22 -5.88 10.02 20.43
CA TYR A 22 -6.62 9.62 19.24
C TYR A 22 -7.12 8.18 19.42
N PRO A 23 -8.41 7.90 19.20
CA PRO A 23 -8.96 6.55 19.35
C PRO A 23 -8.58 5.63 18.18
N SER A 24 -8.02 6.16 17.09
CA SER A 24 -7.47 5.37 15.99
C SER A 24 -6.44 6.14 15.15
N LEU A 25 -5.60 5.41 14.42
CA LEU A 25 -4.70 5.98 13.40
C LEU A 25 -5.46 6.71 12.29
N VAL A 26 -6.68 6.26 11.97
CA VAL A 26 -7.54 6.91 10.97
C VAL A 26 -7.97 8.28 11.47
N GLU A 27 -8.39 8.39 12.73
CA GLU A 27 -8.78 9.68 13.32
C GLU A 27 -7.59 10.63 13.46
N MET A 28 -6.42 10.12 13.85
CA MET A 28 -5.18 10.91 13.85
C MET A 28 -4.89 11.48 12.46
N PHE A 29 -5.02 10.65 11.41
CA PHE A 29 -4.84 11.09 10.03
C PHE A 29 -5.90 12.12 9.60
N GLU A 30 -7.17 11.89 9.90
CA GLU A 30 -8.25 12.85 9.58
C GLU A 30 -8.08 14.18 10.30
N ASN A 31 -7.59 14.18 11.54
CA ASN A 31 -7.23 15.40 12.25
C ASN A 31 -6.15 16.18 11.50
N ALA A 32 -5.08 15.51 11.05
CA ALA A 32 -4.03 16.13 10.26
C ALA A 32 -4.56 16.69 8.93
N VAL A 33 -5.44 15.95 8.23
CA VAL A 33 -6.05 16.42 6.98
C VAL A 33 -6.89 17.67 7.20
N ARG A 34 -7.68 17.74 8.29
CA ARG A 34 -8.47 18.93 8.63
C ARG A 34 -7.60 20.15 8.91
N ARG A 35 -6.45 19.95 9.56
CA ARG A 35 -5.52 21.03 9.94
C ARG A 35 -4.66 21.52 8.78
N PHE A 36 -4.25 20.62 7.88
CA PHE A 36 -3.24 20.90 6.86
C PHE A 36 -3.64 20.41 5.46
N PRO A 37 -4.88 20.65 4.99
CA PRO A 37 -5.42 19.96 3.81
C PRO A 37 -4.59 20.20 2.54
N ASP A 38 -4.10 21.42 2.35
CA ASP A 38 -3.40 21.83 1.13
C ASP A 38 -1.87 21.80 1.28
N GLN A 39 -1.36 21.37 2.44
CA GLN A 39 0.08 21.15 2.63
C GLN A 39 0.55 19.87 1.93
N PRO A 40 1.79 19.83 1.40
CA PRO A 40 2.40 18.60 0.92
C PRO A 40 2.45 17.53 2.02
N ALA A 41 1.88 16.35 1.75
CA ALA A 41 1.97 15.19 2.64
C ALA A 41 3.08 14.24 2.19
N PHE A 42 3.16 13.95 0.89
CA PHE A 42 4.15 13.06 0.29
C PHE A 42 4.69 13.61 -1.03
N ILE A 43 5.95 13.31 -1.31
CA ILE A 43 6.62 13.67 -2.56
C ILE A 43 7.34 12.44 -3.10
N ASN A 44 7.17 12.16 -4.39
CA ASN A 44 7.87 11.09 -5.09
C ASN A 44 8.16 11.52 -6.53
N MET A 45 9.42 11.42 -6.96
CA MET A 45 9.87 11.78 -8.31
C MET A 45 9.38 13.17 -8.80
N GLY A 46 9.31 14.14 -7.89
CA GLY A 46 8.83 15.50 -8.16
C GLY A 46 7.31 15.65 -8.27
N SER A 47 6.54 14.57 -8.08
CA SER A 47 5.10 14.61 -7.90
C SER A 47 4.77 14.84 -6.43
N VAL A 48 3.85 15.78 -6.16
CA VAL A 48 3.44 16.17 -4.82
C VAL A 48 2.00 15.72 -4.57
N MET A 49 1.77 15.04 -3.45
CA MET A 49 0.44 14.71 -2.95
C MET A 49 0.18 15.47 -1.66
N THR A 50 -0.88 16.28 -1.66
CA THR A 50 -1.34 16.99 -0.46
C THR A 50 -2.13 16.08 0.47
N TYR A 51 -2.32 16.49 1.72
CA TYR A 51 -3.16 15.76 2.68
C TYR A 51 -4.59 15.54 2.15
N ARG A 52 -5.20 16.56 1.53
CA ARG A 52 -6.53 16.48 0.92
C ARG A 52 -6.61 15.38 -0.14
N LYS A 53 -5.66 15.36 -1.08
CA LYS A 53 -5.61 14.35 -2.15
C LYS A 53 -5.38 12.94 -1.61
N LEU A 54 -4.52 12.80 -0.60
CA LEU A 54 -4.31 11.52 0.07
C LEU A 54 -5.59 11.03 0.75
N GLU A 55 -6.32 11.94 1.40
CA GLU A 55 -7.58 11.62 2.05
C GLU A 55 -8.63 11.15 1.03
N GLU A 56 -8.85 11.90 -0.04
CA GLU A 56 -9.81 11.57 -1.10
C GLU A 56 -9.51 10.19 -1.72
N ARG A 57 -8.24 9.94 -2.07
CA ARG A 57 -7.80 8.69 -2.69
C ARG A 57 -7.84 7.50 -1.74
N SER A 58 -7.38 7.68 -0.49
CA SER A 58 -7.45 6.62 0.52
C SER A 58 -8.89 6.24 0.85
N ARG A 59 -9.81 7.21 0.87
CA ARG A 59 -11.25 6.97 1.04
C ARG A 59 -11.84 6.19 -0.13
N ALA A 60 -11.51 6.58 -1.37
CA ALA A 60 -11.94 5.84 -2.55
C ALA A 60 -11.40 4.40 -2.56
N PHE A 61 -10.14 4.21 -2.19
CA PHE A 61 -9.54 2.88 -2.09
C PHE A 61 -10.20 2.03 -1.00
N ALA A 62 -10.50 2.61 0.17
CA ALA A 62 -11.25 1.92 1.22
C ALA A 62 -12.63 1.45 0.72
N ALA A 63 -13.34 2.32 0.00
CA ALA A 63 -14.64 1.98 -0.60
C ALA A 63 -14.51 0.86 -1.64
N TYR A 64 -13.45 0.83 -2.45
CA TYR A 64 -13.16 -0.27 -3.37
C TYR A 64 -12.93 -1.59 -2.63
N LEU A 65 -12.09 -1.59 -1.58
CA LEU A 65 -11.84 -2.79 -0.77
C LEU A 65 -13.14 -3.37 -0.17
N GLN A 66 -14.01 -2.51 0.37
CA GLN A 66 -15.25 -2.93 1.02
C GLN A 66 -16.35 -3.32 0.02
N ASN A 67 -16.52 -2.54 -1.06
CA ASN A 67 -17.68 -2.69 -1.94
C ASN A 67 -17.40 -3.59 -3.15
N GLU A 68 -16.19 -3.56 -3.72
CA GLU A 68 -15.87 -4.36 -4.90
C GLU A 68 -15.25 -5.71 -4.49
N LEU A 69 -14.25 -5.67 -3.61
CA LEU A 69 -13.58 -6.88 -3.14
C LEU A 69 -14.27 -7.55 -1.94
N LYS A 70 -15.27 -6.89 -1.33
CA LYS A 70 -16.08 -7.41 -0.22
C LYS A 70 -15.27 -7.76 1.03
N LEU A 71 -14.16 -7.06 1.28
CA LEU A 71 -13.37 -7.24 2.49
C LEU A 71 -14.17 -6.81 3.72
N LYS A 72 -13.95 -7.53 4.82
CA LYS A 72 -14.57 -7.30 6.12
C LYS A 72 -13.55 -6.73 7.10
N LYS A 73 -14.06 -6.13 8.18
CA LYS A 73 -13.22 -5.67 9.29
C LYS A 73 -12.34 -6.81 9.80
N GLY A 74 -11.06 -6.54 9.95
CA GLY A 74 -10.04 -7.51 10.37
C GLY A 74 -9.41 -8.30 9.23
N ASP A 75 -9.87 -8.19 7.98
CA ASP A 75 -9.20 -8.82 6.85
C ASP A 75 -7.81 -8.25 6.63
N ARG A 76 -6.87 -9.11 6.23
CA ARG A 76 -5.45 -8.77 6.06
C ARG A 76 -5.16 -8.43 4.61
N VAL A 77 -4.55 -7.27 4.39
CA VAL A 77 -4.17 -6.76 3.07
C VAL A 77 -2.66 -6.56 3.04
N ALA A 78 -1.97 -7.38 2.26
CA ALA A 78 -0.54 -7.19 2.02
C ALA A 78 -0.28 -6.00 1.11
N LEU A 79 0.71 -5.19 1.45
CA LEU A 79 1.18 -4.05 0.66
C LEU A 79 2.62 -4.31 0.24
N MET A 80 2.81 -4.72 -1.03
CA MET A 80 4.13 -5.04 -1.59
C MET A 80 4.49 -4.02 -2.69
N MET A 81 5.09 -2.92 -2.28
CA MET A 81 5.49 -1.85 -3.20
C MET A 81 6.67 -1.06 -2.62
N PRO A 82 7.48 -0.40 -3.47
CA PRO A 82 8.53 0.50 -3.01
C PRO A 82 7.91 1.82 -2.52
N ASN A 83 8.76 2.76 -2.11
CA ASN A 83 8.34 4.08 -1.61
C ASN A 83 7.75 4.95 -2.73
N LEU A 84 6.46 4.73 -3.03
CA LEU A 84 5.67 5.46 -4.03
C LEU A 84 4.49 6.18 -3.37
N LEU A 85 3.82 7.07 -4.11
CA LEU A 85 2.63 7.77 -3.61
C LEU A 85 1.42 6.85 -3.38
N GLN A 86 1.42 5.69 -4.04
CA GLN A 86 0.43 4.63 -3.90
C GLN A 86 0.45 4.00 -2.51
N TYR A 87 1.62 3.89 -1.90
CA TYR A 87 1.77 3.25 -0.58
C TYR A 87 0.94 3.93 0.51
N PRO A 88 1.02 5.25 0.75
CA PRO A 88 0.19 5.90 1.75
C PRO A 88 -1.30 5.84 1.40
N ILE A 89 -1.68 5.86 0.12
CA ILE A 89 -3.09 5.67 -0.30
C ILE A 89 -3.57 4.29 0.12
N ALA A 90 -2.79 3.25 -0.18
CA ALA A 90 -3.11 1.87 0.15
C ALA A 90 -3.18 1.65 1.66
N LEU A 91 -2.18 2.13 2.40
CA LEU A 91 -2.11 2.01 3.86
C LEU A 91 -3.32 2.65 4.54
N PHE A 92 -3.59 3.93 4.26
CA PHE A 92 -4.74 4.60 4.87
C PHE A 92 -6.07 4.05 4.37
N GLY A 93 -6.17 3.59 3.12
CA GLY A 93 -7.37 2.94 2.62
C GLY A 93 -7.67 1.61 3.29
N VAL A 94 -6.65 0.78 3.54
CA VAL A 94 -6.78 -0.47 4.31
C VAL A 94 -7.22 -0.19 5.75
N LEU A 95 -6.56 0.75 6.42
CA LEU A 95 -6.93 1.14 7.79
C LEU A 95 -8.37 1.70 7.86
N ARG A 96 -8.75 2.57 6.92
CA ARG A 96 -10.11 3.12 6.78
C ARG A 96 -11.15 2.03 6.52
N ALA A 97 -10.80 1.00 5.75
CA ALA A 97 -11.66 -0.13 5.50
C ALA A 97 -11.87 -1.02 6.75
N GLY A 98 -11.17 -0.74 7.85
CA GLY A 98 -11.15 -1.57 9.06
C GLY A 98 -10.32 -2.85 8.89
N CYS A 99 -9.49 -2.91 7.85
CA CYS A 99 -8.61 -4.03 7.53
C CYS A 99 -7.24 -3.84 8.19
N ILE A 100 -6.43 -4.90 8.19
CA ILE A 100 -5.07 -4.92 8.74
C ILE A 100 -4.07 -4.81 7.59
N ALA A 101 -3.22 -3.79 7.60
CA ALA A 101 -2.16 -3.66 6.62
C ALA A 101 -0.97 -4.55 7.00
N VAL A 102 -0.58 -5.45 6.10
CA VAL A 102 0.61 -6.30 6.23
C VAL A 102 1.69 -5.73 5.31
N ASN A 103 2.74 -5.14 5.86
CA ASN A 103 3.79 -4.54 5.06
C ASN A 103 4.75 -5.62 4.54
N VAL A 104 4.95 -5.66 3.22
CA VAL A 104 5.74 -6.68 2.54
C VAL A 104 6.87 -6.01 1.78
N ASN A 105 8.10 -6.46 2.01
CA ASN A 105 9.25 -5.92 1.31
C ASN A 105 9.22 -6.38 -0.17
N PRO A 106 9.25 -5.46 -1.15
CA PRO A 106 9.23 -5.81 -2.56
C PRO A 106 10.46 -6.63 -3.03
N LEU A 107 11.54 -6.67 -2.24
CA LEU A 107 12.77 -7.40 -2.56
C LEU A 107 12.82 -8.81 -1.96
N TYR A 108 11.75 -9.29 -1.32
CA TYR A 108 11.70 -10.67 -0.83
C TYR A 108 11.82 -11.69 -1.95
N THR A 109 12.50 -12.78 -1.63
CA THR A 109 12.49 -13.99 -2.45
C THR A 109 11.10 -14.64 -2.41
N PRO A 110 10.76 -15.51 -3.38
CA PRO A 110 9.46 -16.20 -3.39
C PRO A 110 9.18 -16.96 -2.08
N ARG A 111 10.18 -17.66 -1.53
CA ARG A 111 10.05 -18.41 -0.27
C ARG A 111 9.74 -17.50 0.93
N GLU A 112 10.40 -16.35 1.04
CA GLU A 112 10.16 -15.38 2.12
C GLU A 112 8.76 -14.77 1.99
N LEU A 113 8.35 -14.43 0.76
CA LEU A 113 7.01 -13.93 0.48
C LEU A 113 5.93 -14.96 0.83
N GLU A 114 6.09 -16.21 0.39
CA GLU A 114 5.16 -17.30 0.71
C GLU A 114 4.99 -17.47 2.22
N HIS A 115 6.12 -17.50 2.95
CA HIS A 115 6.11 -17.62 4.40
C HIS A 115 5.34 -16.47 5.05
N GLN A 116 5.63 -15.23 4.68
CA GLN A 116 4.97 -14.06 5.26
C GLN A 116 3.46 -14.02 4.97
N LEU A 117 3.06 -14.32 3.72
CA LEU A 117 1.65 -14.29 3.33
C LEU A 117 0.84 -15.37 4.04
N ASN A 118 1.43 -16.54 4.26
CA ASN A 118 0.78 -17.63 4.98
C ASN A 118 0.73 -17.40 6.49
N ASP A 119 1.83 -16.94 7.09
CA ASP A 119 1.90 -16.61 8.52
C ASP A 119 0.90 -15.50 8.90
N ALA A 120 0.81 -14.47 8.07
CA ALA A 120 -0.13 -13.37 8.26
C ALA A 120 -1.55 -13.64 7.73
N GLU A 121 -1.83 -14.85 7.21
CA GLU A 121 -3.12 -15.28 6.65
C GLU A 121 -3.72 -14.28 5.65
N VAL A 122 -2.90 -13.82 4.71
CA VAL A 122 -3.29 -12.79 3.74
C VAL A 122 -4.19 -13.37 2.65
N GLU A 123 -5.33 -12.73 2.43
CA GLU A 123 -6.25 -13.07 1.33
C GLU A 123 -6.23 -12.04 0.20
N THR A 124 -5.71 -10.84 0.43
CA THR A 124 -5.64 -9.76 -0.55
C THR A 124 -4.24 -9.13 -0.56
N ILE A 125 -3.65 -8.94 -1.72
CA ILE A 125 -2.37 -8.24 -1.88
C ILE A 125 -2.49 -7.09 -2.86
N VAL A 126 -1.90 -5.95 -2.51
CA VAL A 126 -1.67 -4.82 -3.40
C VAL A 126 -0.20 -4.82 -3.79
N ILE A 127 0.08 -4.95 -5.08
CA ILE A 127 1.43 -5.15 -5.57
C ILE A 127 1.71 -4.31 -6.82
N VAL A 128 2.90 -3.74 -6.91
CA VAL A 128 3.37 -3.10 -8.14
C VAL A 128 3.70 -4.18 -9.16
N SER A 129 3.22 -4.03 -10.40
CA SER A 129 3.33 -5.06 -11.46
C SER A 129 4.75 -5.61 -11.66
N ASN A 130 5.77 -4.79 -11.42
CA ASN A 130 7.19 -5.19 -11.40
C ASN A 130 7.54 -6.38 -10.52
N PHE A 131 6.85 -6.53 -9.39
CA PHE A 131 7.13 -7.55 -8.40
C PHE A 131 6.14 -8.73 -8.48
N ALA A 132 5.20 -8.69 -9.44
CA ALA A 132 4.15 -9.70 -9.57
C ALA A 132 4.69 -11.11 -9.87
N ASN A 133 5.84 -11.24 -10.54
CA ASN A 133 6.47 -12.54 -10.81
C ASN A 133 6.85 -13.28 -9.52
N THR A 134 7.36 -12.56 -8.51
CA THR A 134 7.68 -13.19 -7.21
C THR A 134 6.44 -13.78 -6.57
N LEU A 135 5.30 -13.08 -6.67
CA LEU A 135 4.01 -13.57 -6.19
C LEU A 135 3.52 -14.76 -7.03
N GLU A 136 3.59 -14.68 -8.36
CA GLU A 136 3.12 -15.74 -9.27
C GLU A 136 3.74 -17.11 -8.93
N GLN A 137 5.03 -17.15 -8.63
CA GLN A 137 5.73 -18.40 -8.30
C GLN A 137 5.20 -19.11 -7.06
N ILE A 138 4.54 -18.39 -6.14
CA ILE A 138 4.09 -18.91 -4.85
C ILE A 138 2.60 -18.74 -4.61
N VAL A 139 1.87 -18.05 -5.49
CA VAL A 139 0.48 -17.66 -5.22
C VAL A 139 -0.39 -18.90 -4.98
N ASP A 140 -0.15 -19.99 -5.71
CA ASP A 140 -0.84 -21.27 -5.53
C ASP A 140 -0.60 -21.95 -4.18
N ASN A 141 0.49 -21.61 -3.49
CA ASN A 141 0.81 -22.09 -2.14
C ASN A 141 0.31 -21.14 -1.04
N THR A 142 -0.49 -20.13 -1.38
CA THR A 142 -0.99 -19.11 -0.42
C THR A 142 -2.51 -19.02 -0.40
N LYS A 143 -3.03 -18.38 0.66
CA LYS A 143 -4.46 -18.03 0.81
C LYS A 143 -4.89 -16.80 -0.02
N VAL A 144 -4.01 -16.21 -0.83
CA VAL A 144 -4.32 -15.02 -1.63
C VAL A 144 -5.42 -15.33 -2.64
N LYS A 145 -6.47 -14.51 -2.65
CA LYS A 145 -7.63 -14.58 -3.55
C LYS A 145 -7.71 -13.35 -4.45
N ASN A 146 -7.34 -12.19 -3.93
CA ASN A 146 -7.42 -10.91 -4.62
C ASN A 146 -6.02 -10.34 -4.84
N VAL A 147 -5.72 -9.95 -6.08
CA VAL A 147 -4.46 -9.26 -6.42
C VAL A 147 -4.81 -7.90 -7.03
N VAL A 148 -4.45 -6.83 -6.33
CA VAL A 148 -4.64 -5.45 -6.80
C VAL A 148 -3.32 -4.98 -7.40
N LEU A 149 -3.31 -4.78 -8.72
CA LEU A 149 -2.12 -4.34 -9.46
C LEU A 149 -2.08 -2.81 -9.56
N THR A 150 -0.89 -2.25 -9.35
CA THR A 150 -0.56 -0.84 -9.62
C THR A 150 0.75 -0.73 -10.41
N SER A 151 1.00 0.41 -11.07
CA SER A 151 2.25 0.68 -11.79
C SER A 151 3.08 1.78 -11.13
N LEU A 152 4.39 1.82 -11.42
CA LEU A 152 5.30 2.84 -10.90
C LEU A 152 4.91 4.25 -11.41
N GLY A 153 4.50 4.36 -12.67
CA GLY A 153 4.17 5.60 -13.34
C GLY A 153 2.80 6.17 -13.03
N GLN A 154 1.88 5.40 -12.44
CA GLN A 154 0.48 5.77 -12.25
C GLN A 154 0.27 7.14 -11.56
N MET A 155 1.12 7.48 -10.59
CA MET A 155 0.98 8.69 -9.78
C MET A 155 1.89 9.84 -10.23
N LEU A 156 2.54 9.69 -11.37
CA LEU A 156 3.36 10.72 -12.00
C LEU A 156 2.53 11.48 -13.05
N PRO A 157 2.90 12.74 -13.38
CA PRO A 157 2.29 13.45 -14.51
C PRO A 157 2.34 12.57 -15.77
N THR A 158 1.25 12.53 -16.54
CA THR A 158 1.02 11.52 -17.61
C THR A 158 2.23 11.31 -18.52
N ALA A 159 2.89 12.38 -18.97
CA ALA A 159 4.09 12.28 -19.80
C ALA A 159 5.26 11.56 -19.09
N LYS A 160 5.51 11.89 -17.82
CA LYS A 160 6.55 11.24 -17.00
C LYS A 160 6.15 9.82 -16.61
N GLY A 161 4.88 9.58 -16.27
CA GLY A 161 4.35 8.27 -15.92
C GLY A 161 4.54 7.26 -17.04
N THR A 162 4.13 7.61 -18.27
CA THR A 162 4.30 6.75 -19.44
C THR A 162 5.77 6.45 -19.72
N ILE A 163 6.67 7.43 -19.58
CA ILE A 163 8.12 7.21 -19.76
C ILE A 163 8.65 6.26 -18.70
N VAL A 164 8.28 6.45 -17.43
CA VAL A 164 8.71 5.56 -16.34
C VAL A 164 8.22 4.14 -16.59
N ASP A 165 6.93 3.95 -16.84
CA ASP A 165 6.38 2.63 -17.11
C ASP A 165 7.03 1.98 -18.35
N PHE A 166 7.32 2.77 -19.39
CA PHE A 166 8.03 2.31 -20.58
C PHE A 166 9.49 1.89 -20.29
N VAL A 167 10.27 2.73 -19.60
CA VAL A 167 11.68 2.44 -19.25
C VAL A 167 11.76 1.20 -18.37
N VAL A 168 10.89 1.11 -17.38
CA VAL A 168 10.83 -0.02 -16.47
C VAL A 168 10.47 -1.30 -17.22
N LYS A 169 9.51 -1.24 -18.15
CA LYS A 169 9.06 -2.39 -18.95
C LYS A 169 10.07 -2.83 -19.99
N TYR A 170 10.58 -1.91 -20.79
CA TYR A 170 11.34 -2.23 -22.01
C TYR A 170 12.85 -2.06 -21.89
N VAL A 171 13.33 -1.20 -21.00
CA VAL A 171 14.78 -0.89 -20.88
C VAL A 171 15.41 -1.66 -19.73
N LYS A 172 14.74 -1.73 -18.58
CA LYS A 172 15.26 -2.49 -17.43
C LYS A 172 14.82 -3.96 -17.42
N GLY A 173 13.90 -4.37 -18.30
CA GLY A 173 13.32 -5.71 -18.29
C GLY A 173 12.62 -6.05 -16.97
N MET A 174 12.28 -5.04 -16.16
CA MET A 174 11.73 -5.20 -14.81
C MET A 174 10.20 -5.31 -14.81
N VAL A 175 9.56 -5.21 -15.98
CA VAL A 175 8.19 -5.70 -16.19
C VAL A 175 8.27 -6.76 -17.28
N LEU A 176 8.48 -8.00 -16.87
CA LEU A 176 8.25 -9.13 -17.75
C LEU A 176 6.75 -9.26 -18.04
N SER A 177 6.45 -9.82 -19.21
CA SER A 177 5.20 -9.72 -19.96
C SER A 177 4.01 -10.46 -19.36
N MET A 178 3.77 -10.39 -18.05
CA MET A 178 2.52 -10.89 -17.50
C MET A 178 1.40 -9.90 -17.77
N THR A 179 0.78 -10.10 -18.93
CA THR A 179 -0.51 -9.50 -19.22
C THR A 179 -1.52 -10.07 -18.23
N TYR A 180 -2.51 -9.27 -17.82
CA TYR A 180 -3.65 -9.65 -16.98
C TYR A 180 -4.23 -11.06 -17.25
N GLN A 181 -4.10 -11.54 -18.48
CA GLN A 181 -4.48 -12.88 -18.93
C GLN A 181 -3.65 -14.02 -18.30
N GLU A 182 -2.35 -13.90 -18.04
CA GLU A 182 -1.55 -15.04 -17.56
C GLU A 182 -1.88 -15.43 -16.12
N LEU A 183 -2.14 -14.45 -15.24
CA LEU A 183 -2.68 -14.68 -13.90
C LEU A 183 -4.11 -15.28 -13.92
N SER A 184 -4.87 -15.07 -15.00
CA SER A 184 -6.19 -15.67 -15.18
C SER A 184 -6.15 -17.08 -15.81
N HIS A 185 -5.00 -17.51 -16.34
CA HIS A 185 -4.81 -18.81 -17.00
C HIS A 185 -4.07 -19.84 -16.11
N SER A 186 -3.57 -19.46 -14.93
CA SER A 186 -3.30 -20.44 -13.87
C SER A 186 -4.60 -21.20 -13.60
N ASN A 187 -4.52 -22.53 -13.64
CA ASN A 187 -5.63 -23.49 -13.76
C ASN A 187 -6.53 -23.57 -12.50
N ASN A 188 -6.58 -22.50 -11.69
CA ASN A 188 -7.25 -22.46 -10.41
C ASN A 188 -8.32 -21.36 -10.38
N ARG A 189 -9.55 -21.81 -10.21
CA ARG A 189 -10.84 -21.19 -10.57
C ARG A 189 -11.20 -19.87 -9.84
N TYR A 190 -10.30 -19.25 -9.07
CA TYR A 190 -10.66 -18.19 -8.10
C TYR A 190 -9.60 -17.13 -7.82
N ARG A 191 -8.98 -16.49 -8.82
CA ARG A 191 -8.15 -15.30 -8.56
C ARG A 191 -8.41 -14.17 -9.55
N LYS A 192 -8.92 -13.03 -9.04
CA LYS A 192 -9.10 -11.81 -9.82
C LYS A 192 -7.90 -10.90 -9.57
N ALA A 193 -6.98 -10.85 -10.53
CA ALA A 193 -6.09 -9.70 -10.62
C ALA A 193 -6.93 -8.52 -11.14
N VAL A 194 -6.88 -7.36 -10.51
CA VAL A 194 -7.57 -6.14 -10.98
C VAL A 194 -6.59 -4.99 -10.97
N ALA A 195 -6.43 -4.32 -12.11
CA ALA A 195 -5.70 -3.06 -12.16
C ALA A 195 -6.56 -1.98 -11.48
N TYR A 196 -6.06 -1.35 -10.42
CA TYR A 196 -6.78 -0.29 -9.72
C TYR A 196 -6.06 1.04 -9.92
N ASN A 197 -6.85 2.09 -10.20
CA ASN A 197 -6.32 3.44 -10.33
C ASN A 197 -6.34 4.18 -9.00
N MET A 198 -5.17 4.31 -8.36
CA MET A 198 -5.02 4.95 -7.05
C MET A 198 -5.14 6.47 -7.07
#